data_AF-A0A6I9Y8G7-F1
#
_entry.id   AF-A0A6I9Y8G7-F1
#
_cell.length_a   1.000
_cell.length_b   1.000
_cell.length_c   1.000
_cell.angle_alpha   90.00
_cell.angle_beta   90.00
_cell.angle_gamma   90.00
#
_symmetry.space_group_name_H-M   'P 1'
#
loop_
_entity.id
_entity.type
_entity.pdbx_description
1 polymer ?
#
loop_
_entity_poly.entity_id
_entity_poly.type
_entity_poly.pdbx_seq_one_letter_code
_entity_poly.pdbx_strand_id
1 'polypeptide(L)'
;MVEIWAIGYIMSTLFYPIITFILIAICISYWAVTAVFLATSGEPVYKVMANQTLCKYANLTCYPETFNTTNVTKLCPGAQCTFAFYGGESLYHRYILVFQIINVFVFLWLVNFSIALGQCTLAGAFASYYWAFRKPADIPPCPLFSSFGRAIRYHTGSLAFGSLILAVVQLIRVILEYLDHKLKGSQNAFAKFLLCCLKCCFWCLEKFLKFINRNAYIMIAIYGKNFCTSAREAFFLLMRNVVRVAVLDKVTDFLLFLGKLLVAGAVGVLAFFFFTHRIPAFAQEAPSLNYYWVPLLTVIIGSYLVAHGFFSVYAMCVDTLFLCFCEDLERNDGSTAKPYYMSASLHRILGKKELSPKKLMG
;
A
#
# COMPACT_ATOMS: atom_id res chain seq x y z
N MET A 1 0.68 23.75 10.17
CA MET A 1 1.82 24.42 10.83
C MET A 1 2.50 23.49 11.84
N VAL A 2 1.78 22.92 12.83
CA VAL A 2 2.36 22.00 13.84
C VAL A 2 3.04 20.77 13.24
N GLU A 3 2.47 20.18 12.20
CA GLU A 3 3.05 19.03 11.46
C GLU A 3 4.38 19.37 10.78
N ILE A 4 4.50 20.58 10.22
CA ILE A 4 5.74 21.04 9.55
C ILE A 4 6.86 21.14 10.58
N TRP A 5 6.56 21.62 11.79
CA TRP A 5 7.53 21.63 12.89
C TRP A 5 7.88 20.22 13.37
N ALA A 6 6.88 19.34 13.54
CA ALA A 6 7.12 17.95 13.95
C ALA A 6 8.05 17.21 12.99
N ILE A 7 7.78 17.32 11.68
CA ILE A 7 8.64 16.77 10.64
C ILE A 7 9.99 17.48 10.67
N GLY A 8 10.02 18.81 10.80
CA GLY A 8 11.19 19.67 11.05
C GLY A 8 12.16 19.11 12.09
N TYR A 9 11.64 18.71 13.25
CA TYR A 9 12.44 18.15 14.34
C TYR A 9 12.82 16.67 14.13
N ILE A 10 12.09 15.94 13.29
CA ILE A 10 12.37 14.53 12.96
C ILE A 10 12.55 14.36 11.45
N MET A 11 13.53 15.06 10.88
CA MET A 11 13.85 15.01 9.43
C MET A 11 14.09 13.58 8.92
N SER A 12 14.59 12.67 9.78
CA SER A 12 14.81 11.27 9.40
C SER A 12 13.53 10.56 8.93
N THR A 13 12.34 10.99 9.39
CA THR A 13 11.06 10.41 8.95
C THR A 13 10.80 10.60 7.46
N LEU A 14 11.36 11.65 6.84
CA LEU A 14 11.23 11.91 5.40
C LEU A 14 11.90 10.83 4.55
N PHE A 15 12.89 10.11 5.08
CA PHE A 15 13.57 9.01 4.37
C PHE A 15 12.89 7.65 4.57
N TYR A 16 11.94 7.54 5.50
CA TYR A 16 11.23 6.29 5.77
C TYR A 16 10.48 5.67 4.56
N PRO A 17 9.93 6.45 3.60
CA PRO A 17 9.37 5.91 2.37
C PRO A 17 10.36 5.05 1.57
N ILE A 18 11.66 5.33 1.64
CA ILE A 18 12.70 4.51 0.98
C ILE A 18 12.78 3.13 1.63
N ILE A 19 12.76 3.07 2.97
CA ILE A 19 12.73 1.81 3.72
C ILE A 19 11.47 1.01 3.36
N THR A 20 10.32 1.70 3.32
CA THR A 20 9.05 1.07 2.95
C THR A 20 9.08 0.53 1.52
N PHE A 21 9.66 1.28 0.57
CA PHE A 21 9.83 0.86 -0.80
C PHE A 21 10.71 -0.39 -0.91
N ILE A 22 11.86 -0.41 -0.20
CA ILE A 22 12.75 -1.59 -0.17
C ILE A 22 12.01 -2.82 0.37
N LEU A 23 11.28 -2.67 1.48
CA LEU A 23 10.50 -3.78 2.05
C LEU A 23 9.43 -4.31 1.09
N ILE A 24 8.71 -3.41 0.42
CA ILE A 24 7.70 -3.80 -0.58
C ILE A 24 8.37 -4.46 -1.80
N ALA A 25 9.52 -3.96 -2.26
CA ALA A 25 10.27 -4.56 -3.35
C ALA A 25 10.72 -6.00 -3.02
N ILE A 26 11.15 -6.25 -1.78
CA ILE A 26 11.46 -7.60 -1.27
C ILE A 26 10.21 -8.48 -1.28
N CYS A 27 9.05 -7.96 -0.89
CA CYS A 27 7.79 -8.72 -0.94
C CYS A 27 7.40 -9.08 -2.38
N ILE A 28 7.55 -8.14 -3.32
CA ILE A 28 7.27 -8.36 -4.75
C ILE A 28 8.25 -9.39 -5.33
N SER A 29 9.55 -9.28 -5.03
CA SER A 29 10.54 -10.22 -5.55
C SER A 29 10.32 -11.63 -5.02
N TYR A 30 10.04 -11.77 -3.72
CA TYR A 30 9.69 -13.07 -3.11
C TYR A 30 8.47 -13.69 -3.79
N TRP A 31 7.38 -12.93 -3.91
CA TRP A 31 6.17 -13.40 -4.59
C TRP A 31 6.42 -13.82 -6.04
N ALA A 32 7.16 -13.01 -6.81
CA ALA A 32 7.42 -13.26 -8.22
C ALA A 32 8.29 -14.52 -8.42
N VAL A 33 9.37 -14.66 -7.63
CA VAL A 33 10.25 -15.84 -7.68
C VAL A 33 9.46 -17.09 -7.33
N THR A 34 8.68 -17.07 -6.25
CA THR A 34 7.82 -18.18 -5.85
C THR A 34 6.78 -18.49 -6.94
N ALA A 35 6.11 -17.49 -7.51
CA ALA A 35 5.13 -17.68 -8.57
C ALA A 35 5.72 -18.34 -9.82
N VAL A 36 6.91 -17.89 -10.25
CA VAL A 36 7.64 -18.47 -11.39
C VAL A 36 8.04 -19.91 -11.09
N PHE A 37 8.64 -20.16 -9.92
CA PHE A 37 9.06 -21.52 -9.54
C PHE A 37 7.87 -22.49 -9.51
N LEU A 38 6.74 -22.05 -8.95
CA LEU A 38 5.49 -22.83 -8.96
C LEU A 38 4.95 -23.07 -10.37
N ALA A 39 5.07 -22.09 -11.27
CA ALA A 39 4.60 -22.23 -12.66
C ALA A 39 5.49 -23.18 -13.50
N THR A 40 6.77 -23.31 -13.15
CA THR A 40 7.76 -24.10 -13.91
C THR A 40 8.10 -25.44 -13.26
N SER A 41 7.49 -25.82 -12.14
CA SER A 41 7.84 -27.04 -11.40
C SER A 41 7.29 -28.35 -12.00
N GLY A 42 6.59 -28.28 -13.13
CA GLY A 42 6.03 -29.46 -13.82
C GLY A 42 6.99 -30.06 -14.84
N GLU A 43 6.60 -31.19 -15.43
CA GLU A 43 7.31 -31.80 -16.56
C GLU A 43 6.99 -31.03 -17.86
N PRO A 44 7.96 -30.75 -18.73
CA PRO A 44 7.71 -30.03 -19.97
C PRO A 44 6.92 -30.90 -20.95
N VAL A 45 5.70 -30.47 -21.30
CA VAL A 45 4.85 -31.15 -22.28
C VAL A 45 5.01 -30.48 -23.64
N TYR A 46 5.47 -31.25 -24.62
CA TYR A 46 5.60 -30.81 -26.01
C TYR A 46 4.44 -31.33 -26.84
N LYS A 47 3.94 -30.51 -27.76
CA LYS A 47 2.86 -30.87 -28.68
C LYS A 47 3.25 -30.64 -30.13
N VAL A 48 2.67 -31.45 -31.00
CA VAL A 48 2.83 -31.31 -32.44
C VAL A 48 2.01 -30.12 -32.94
N MET A 49 2.68 -29.08 -33.42
CA MET A 49 2.09 -27.99 -34.17
C MET A 49 2.27 -28.22 -35.67
N ALA A 50 1.17 -28.23 -36.42
CA ALA A 50 1.17 -28.37 -37.87
C ALA A 50 0.36 -27.22 -38.49
N ASN A 51 0.91 -26.61 -39.56
CA ASN A 51 0.25 -25.52 -40.28
C ASN A 51 -0.90 -26.01 -41.19
N GLN A 52 -0.91 -27.31 -41.53
CA GLN A 52 -1.98 -27.93 -42.32
C GLN A 52 -3.16 -28.33 -41.43
N THR A 53 -4.37 -27.93 -41.83
CA THR A 53 -5.63 -28.23 -41.15
C THR A 53 -6.00 -29.72 -41.11
N LEU A 54 -5.31 -30.57 -41.87
CA LEU A 54 -5.60 -32.01 -42.01
C LEU A 54 -4.56 -32.94 -41.34
N CYS A 55 -3.69 -32.44 -40.46
CA CYS A 55 -2.75 -33.31 -39.76
C CYS A 55 -3.44 -34.07 -38.61
N LYS A 56 -3.53 -35.40 -38.73
CA LYS A 56 -4.13 -36.28 -37.71
C LYS A 56 -3.40 -36.23 -36.36
N TYR A 57 -2.13 -35.85 -36.36
CA TYR A 57 -1.29 -35.79 -35.15
C TYR A 57 -1.24 -34.41 -34.49
N ALA A 58 -1.97 -33.41 -35.01
CA ALA A 58 -2.00 -32.08 -34.43
C ALA A 58 -2.48 -32.13 -32.96
N ASN A 59 -1.85 -31.34 -32.09
CA ASN A 59 -2.12 -31.26 -30.64
C ASN A 59 -1.86 -32.52 -29.81
N LEU A 60 -1.32 -33.61 -30.40
CA LEU A 60 -0.84 -34.76 -29.65
C LEU A 60 0.52 -34.47 -28.99
N THR A 61 0.79 -35.17 -27.90
CA THR A 61 2.07 -35.13 -27.19
C THR A 61 3.18 -35.75 -28.03
N CYS A 62 4.35 -35.11 -28.03
CA CYS A 62 5.53 -35.57 -28.74
C CYS A 62 6.77 -35.43 -27.85
N TYR A 63 7.83 -36.16 -28.20
CA TYR A 63 9.13 -36.05 -27.55
C TYR A 63 10.11 -35.41 -28.54
N PRO A 64 10.73 -34.25 -28.22
CA PRO A 64 11.59 -33.54 -29.16
C PRO A 64 12.73 -34.40 -29.71
N GLU A 65 13.31 -35.27 -28.88
CA GLU A 65 14.45 -36.11 -29.23
C GLU A 65 14.11 -37.19 -30.28
N THR A 66 12.90 -37.75 -30.22
CA THR A 66 12.48 -38.82 -31.14
C THR A 66 11.56 -38.33 -32.25
N PHE A 67 11.17 -37.05 -32.24
CA PHE A 67 10.19 -36.51 -33.18
C PHE A 67 10.61 -36.69 -34.65
N ASN A 68 11.87 -36.43 -34.97
CA ASN A 68 12.39 -36.53 -36.34
C ASN A 68 12.39 -37.95 -36.91
N THR A 69 12.42 -38.98 -36.06
CA THR A 69 12.43 -40.38 -36.49
C THR A 69 11.02 -40.99 -36.57
N THR A 70 10.01 -40.30 -36.05
CA THR A 70 8.62 -40.78 -36.08
C THR A 70 7.97 -40.64 -37.45
N ASN A 71 6.90 -41.41 -37.70
CA ASN A 71 6.10 -41.28 -38.93
C ASN A 71 5.34 -39.94 -39.02
N VAL A 72 5.33 -39.12 -37.97
CA VAL A 72 4.62 -37.84 -37.91
C VAL A 72 5.21 -36.82 -38.88
N THR A 73 6.54 -36.73 -38.97
CA THR A 73 7.26 -35.84 -39.92
C THR A 73 7.06 -36.26 -41.37
N LYS A 74 6.84 -37.55 -41.63
CA LYS A 74 6.53 -38.08 -42.98
C LYS A 74 5.10 -37.81 -43.40
N LEU A 75 4.14 -37.95 -42.46
CA LEU A 75 2.70 -37.80 -42.75
C LEU A 75 2.24 -36.35 -42.74
N CYS A 76 2.89 -35.48 -41.96
CA CYS A 76 2.58 -34.06 -41.84
C CYS A 76 3.85 -33.24 -42.13
N PRO A 77 4.14 -32.95 -43.41
CA PRO A 77 5.31 -32.16 -43.78
C PRO A 77 5.20 -30.75 -43.19
N GLY A 78 6.24 -30.33 -42.45
CA GLY A 78 6.29 -29.04 -41.75
C GLY A 78 5.70 -29.04 -40.34
N ALA A 79 5.29 -30.20 -39.80
CA ALA A 79 4.94 -30.31 -38.38
C ALA A 79 6.18 -30.16 -37.48
N GLN A 80 6.04 -29.45 -36.37
CA GLN A 80 7.10 -29.23 -35.38
C GLN A 80 6.62 -29.69 -33.99
N CYS A 81 7.52 -30.31 -33.22
CA CYS A 81 7.28 -30.61 -31.81
C CYS A 81 7.71 -29.41 -30.97
N THR A 82 6.75 -28.60 -30.53
CA THR A 82 6.99 -27.36 -29.80
C THR A 82 6.53 -27.48 -28.36
N PHE A 83 7.22 -26.77 -27.46
CA PHE A 83 6.81 -26.68 -26.07
C PHE A 83 5.39 -26.09 -25.99
N ALA A 84 4.52 -26.75 -25.23
CA ALA A 84 3.16 -26.27 -25.00
C ALA A 84 3.01 -25.65 -23.61
N PHE A 85 3.31 -26.42 -22.56
CA PHE A 85 3.22 -25.98 -21.16
C PHE A 85 3.93 -26.97 -20.23
N TYR A 86 4.19 -26.55 -18.99
CA TYR A 86 4.62 -27.46 -17.93
C TYR A 86 3.40 -28.20 -17.35
N GLY A 87 3.36 -29.52 -17.50
CA GLY A 87 2.25 -30.41 -17.13
C GLY A 87 2.70 -31.57 -16.23
N GLY A 88 1.76 -32.38 -15.74
CA GLY A 88 2.08 -33.62 -15.03
C GLY A 88 0.87 -34.23 -14.32
N GLU A 89 0.90 -35.54 -14.06
CA GLU A 89 -0.14 -36.23 -13.27
C GLU A 89 0.13 -36.22 -11.76
N SER A 90 1.22 -35.59 -11.33
CA SER A 90 1.58 -35.52 -9.92
C SER A 90 0.52 -34.76 -9.11
N LEU A 91 0.34 -35.15 -7.84
CA LEU A 91 -0.57 -34.46 -6.92
C LEU A 91 -0.27 -32.95 -6.85
N TYR A 92 1.00 -32.55 -6.97
CA TYR A 92 1.45 -31.17 -7.03
C TYR A 92 0.81 -30.39 -8.20
N HIS A 93 0.74 -30.98 -9.40
CA HIS A 93 0.15 -30.31 -10.56
C HIS A 93 -1.36 -30.06 -10.38
N ARG A 94 -2.07 -30.97 -9.68
CA ARG A 94 -3.50 -30.80 -9.39
C ARG A 94 -3.78 -29.64 -8.42
N TYR A 95 -2.86 -29.34 -7.50
CA TYR A 95 -3.01 -28.27 -6.49
C TYR A 95 -2.25 -26.98 -6.83
N ILE A 96 -1.63 -26.87 -8.01
CA ILE A 96 -0.84 -25.70 -8.42
C ILE A 96 -1.60 -24.37 -8.28
N LEU A 97 -2.90 -24.38 -8.62
CA LEU A 97 -3.76 -23.20 -8.54
C LEU A 97 -3.98 -22.78 -7.07
N VAL A 98 -4.16 -23.75 -6.16
CA VAL A 98 -4.29 -23.48 -4.72
C VAL A 98 -3.01 -22.87 -4.16
N PHE A 99 -1.85 -23.41 -4.53
CA PHE A 99 -0.58 -22.84 -4.09
C PHE A 99 -0.34 -21.44 -4.63
N GLN A 100 -0.74 -21.14 -5.87
CA GLN A 100 -0.68 -19.78 -6.40
C GLN A 100 -1.61 -18.82 -5.64
N ILE A 101 -2.81 -19.26 -5.24
CA ILE A 101 -3.71 -18.47 -4.38
C ILE A 101 -3.07 -18.20 -3.01
N ILE A 102 -2.46 -19.22 -2.40
CA ILE A 102 -1.73 -19.06 -1.12
C ILE A 102 -0.56 -18.09 -1.29
N ASN A 103 0.21 -18.18 -2.39
CA ASN A 103 1.30 -17.25 -2.67
C ASN A 103 0.81 -15.80 -2.79
N VAL A 104 -0.32 -15.57 -3.48
CA VAL A 104 -0.96 -14.24 -3.54
C VAL A 104 -1.41 -13.78 -2.15
N PHE A 105 -1.97 -14.67 -1.33
CA PHE A 105 -2.38 -14.34 0.03
C PHE A 105 -1.17 -13.93 0.91
N VAL A 106 -0.08 -14.69 0.86
CA VAL A 106 1.17 -14.37 1.58
C VAL A 106 1.73 -13.04 1.10
N PHE A 107 1.72 -12.78 -0.20
CA PHE A 107 2.13 -11.48 -0.77
C PHE A 107 1.30 -10.32 -0.19
N LEU A 108 -0.03 -10.42 -0.20
CA LEU A 108 -0.90 -9.40 0.37
C LEU A 108 -0.62 -9.21 1.87
N TRP A 109 -0.39 -10.29 2.60
CA TRP A 109 -0.09 -10.23 4.03
C TRP A 109 1.24 -9.52 4.32
N LEU A 110 2.31 -9.88 3.61
CA LEU A 110 3.64 -9.27 3.78
C LEU A 110 3.68 -7.79 3.38
N VAL A 111 2.96 -7.40 2.32
CA VAL A 111 2.83 -5.98 1.94
C VAL A 111 2.10 -5.21 3.03
N ASN A 112 0.97 -5.70 3.53
CA ASN A 112 0.25 -5.03 4.61
C ASN A 112 1.08 -4.96 5.90
N PHE A 113 1.84 -6.01 6.21
CA PHE A 113 2.75 -6.03 7.36
C PHE A 113 3.85 -4.97 7.24
N SER A 114 4.45 -4.83 6.06
CA SER A 114 5.47 -3.81 5.80
C SER A 114 4.91 -2.40 5.96
N ILE A 115 3.67 -2.17 5.50
CA ILE A 115 2.97 -0.90 5.69
C ILE A 115 2.65 -0.66 7.17
N ALA A 116 2.13 -1.67 7.88
CA ALA A 116 1.79 -1.58 9.30
C ALA A 116 3.02 -1.25 10.16
N LEU A 117 4.18 -1.88 9.86
CA LEU A 117 5.46 -1.57 10.49
C LEU A 117 5.84 -0.10 10.27
N GLY A 118 5.64 0.43 9.07
CA GLY A 118 5.85 1.84 8.78
C GLY A 118 4.93 2.77 9.54
N GLN A 119 3.64 2.47 9.57
CA GLN A 119 2.65 3.27 10.28
C GLN A 119 2.96 3.33 11.78
N CYS A 120 3.24 2.18 12.41
CA CYS A 120 3.58 2.09 13.83
C CYS A 120 4.90 2.82 14.15
N THR A 121 5.90 2.70 13.28
CA THR A 121 7.21 3.36 13.47
C THR A 121 7.10 4.87 13.39
N LEU A 122 6.43 5.39 12.35
CA LEU A 122 6.20 6.82 12.18
C LEU A 122 5.33 7.39 13.31
N ALA A 123 4.28 6.68 13.69
CA ALA A 123 3.42 7.07 14.80
C ALA A 123 4.21 7.14 16.12
N GLY A 124 5.08 6.16 16.39
CA GLY A 124 5.95 6.19 17.58
C GLY A 124 6.86 7.41 17.61
N ALA A 125 7.47 7.75 16.48
CA ALA A 125 8.36 8.90 16.38
C ALA A 125 7.60 10.23 16.58
N PHE A 126 6.46 10.41 15.91
CA PHE A 126 5.66 11.62 16.06
C PHE A 126 4.97 11.73 17.43
N ALA A 127 4.60 10.61 18.05
CA ALA A 127 4.11 10.60 19.42
C ALA A 127 5.19 11.04 20.40
N SER A 128 6.44 10.57 20.25
CA SER A 128 7.57 11.04 21.07
C SER A 128 7.81 12.54 20.91
N TYR A 129 7.59 13.11 19.73
CA TYR A 129 7.61 14.56 19.54
C TYR A 129 6.45 15.25 20.26
N TYR A 130 5.22 14.77 20.09
CA TYR A 130 4.03 15.41 20.68
C TYR A 130 4.16 15.51 22.19
N TRP A 131 4.44 14.38 22.85
CA TRP A 131 4.48 14.23 24.30
C TRP A 131 5.79 14.72 24.96
N ALA A 132 6.72 15.30 24.21
CA ALA A 132 7.89 15.98 24.78
C ALA A 132 7.52 17.39 25.26
N PHE A 133 7.69 17.73 26.53
CA PHE A 133 7.38 19.10 27.01
C PHE A 133 8.34 20.15 26.44
N ARG A 134 9.65 19.93 26.56
CA ARG A 134 10.68 20.81 26.02
C ARG A 134 11.20 20.26 24.70
N LYS A 135 10.84 20.92 23.60
CA LYS A 135 11.27 20.55 22.25
C LYS A 135 12.51 21.40 21.87
N PRO A 136 13.65 20.81 21.47
CA PRO A 136 13.91 19.38 21.21
C PRO A 136 14.49 18.57 22.37
N ALA A 137 14.78 19.18 23.53
CA ALA A 137 15.57 18.56 24.60
C ALA A 137 15.00 17.23 25.14
N ASP A 138 13.67 17.10 25.23
CA ASP A 138 13.00 15.89 25.76
C ASP A 138 12.63 14.88 24.65
N ILE A 139 13.02 15.13 23.40
CA ILE A 139 12.80 14.19 22.28
C ILE A 139 13.94 13.14 22.30
N PRO A 140 13.63 11.82 22.26
CA PRO A 140 14.64 10.79 22.24
C PRO A 140 15.61 10.95 21.06
N PRO A 141 16.92 10.67 21.25
CA PRO A 141 17.86 10.66 20.13
C PRO A 141 17.44 9.61 19.10
N CYS A 142 17.47 9.97 17.81
CA CYS A 142 17.06 9.11 16.70
C CYS A 142 15.68 8.44 16.92
N PRO A 143 14.60 9.24 17.08
CA PRO A 143 13.29 8.72 17.52
C PRO A 143 12.68 7.74 16.51
N LEU A 144 13.02 7.88 15.23
CA LEU A 144 12.63 6.94 14.17
C LEU A 144 13.21 5.54 14.40
N PHE A 145 14.53 5.44 14.63
CA PHE A 145 15.21 4.15 14.80
C PHE A 145 14.77 3.47 16.10
N SER A 146 14.65 4.24 17.18
CA SER A 146 14.13 3.74 18.46
C SER A 146 12.70 3.20 18.33
N SER A 147 11.83 3.94 17.62
CA SER A 147 10.44 3.51 17.37
C SER A 147 10.37 2.28 16.47
N PHE A 148 11.22 2.19 15.45
CA PHE A 148 11.33 1.02 14.59
C PHE A 148 11.75 -0.23 15.37
N GLY A 149 12.79 -0.12 16.19
CA GLY A 149 13.26 -1.20 17.05
C GLY A 149 12.19 -1.67 18.04
N ARG A 150 11.43 -0.74 18.64
CA ARG A 150 10.29 -1.06 19.50
C ARG A 150 9.17 -1.78 18.73
N ALA A 151 8.85 -1.33 17.53
CA ALA A 151 7.81 -1.93 16.69
C ALA A 151 8.13 -3.41 16.38
N ILE A 152 9.38 -3.70 15.98
CA ILE A 152 9.82 -5.07 15.70
C ILE A 152 9.91 -5.91 16.98
N ARG A 153 10.49 -5.37 18.05
CA ARG A 153 10.75 -6.17 19.26
C ARG A 153 9.49 -6.49 20.06
N TYR A 154 8.54 -5.55 20.14
CA TYR A 154 7.40 -5.66 21.06
C TYR A 154 6.04 -5.72 20.36
N HIS A 155 5.92 -5.24 19.11
CA HIS A 155 4.61 -5.05 18.48
C HIS A 155 4.37 -5.91 17.24
N THR A 156 5.36 -6.69 16.79
CA THR A 156 5.27 -7.55 15.59
C THR A 156 4.01 -8.40 15.54
N GLY A 157 3.61 -9.04 16.65
CA GLY A 157 2.39 -9.86 16.67
C GLY A 157 1.10 -9.07 16.42
N SER A 158 0.99 -7.86 16.99
CA SER A 158 -0.17 -6.98 16.76
C SER A 158 -0.20 -6.42 15.34
N LEU A 159 0.97 -6.09 14.79
CA LEU A 159 1.11 -5.64 13.40
C LEU A 159 0.75 -6.76 12.42
N ALA A 160 1.24 -7.98 12.65
CA ALA A 160 0.96 -9.16 11.86
C ALA A 160 -0.53 -9.52 11.88
N PHE A 161 -1.17 -9.48 13.05
CA PHE A 161 -2.60 -9.76 13.20
C PHE A 161 -3.48 -8.74 12.45
N GLY A 162 -3.24 -7.43 12.63
CA GLY A 162 -3.98 -6.41 11.89
C GLY A 162 -3.78 -6.52 10.37
N SER A 163 -2.55 -6.85 9.95
CA SER A 163 -2.22 -7.06 8.53
C SER A 163 -2.88 -8.30 7.94
N LEU A 164 -3.03 -9.36 8.74
CA LEU A 164 -3.71 -10.59 8.35
C LEU A 164 -5.20 -10.34 8.07
N ILE A 165 -5.88 -9.62 8.98
CA ILE A 165 -7.30 -9.25 8.81
C ILE A 165 -7.48 -8.48 7.49
N LEU A 166 -6.61 -7.51 7.21
CA LEU A 166 -6.67 -6.72 5.99
C LEU A 166 -6.38 -7.58 4.74
N ALA A 167 -5.41 -8.47 4.80
CA ALA A 167 -5.05 -9.36 3.71
C ALA A 167 -6.18 -10.34 3.33
N VAL A 168 -6.92 -10.87 4.31
CA VAL A 168 -8.09 -11.73 4.06
C VAL A 168 -9.16 -10.98 3.25
N VAL A 169 -9.49 -9.75 3.65
CA VAL A 169 -10.47 -8.92 2.94
C VAL A 169 -9.99 -8.54 1.54
N GLN A 170 -8.70 -8.25 1.38
CA GLN A 170 -8.10 -7.99 0.07
C GLN A 170 -8.13 -9.21 -0.84
N LEU A 171 -7.84 -10.41 -0.31
CA LEU A 171 -7.92 -11.65 -1.08
C LEU A 171 -9.35 -11.89 -1.58
N ILE A 172 -10.36 -11.71 -0.72
CA ILE A 172 -11.77 -11.83 -1.12
C ILE A 172 -12.10 -10.85 -2.25
N ARG A 173 -11.63 -9.59 -2.17
CA ARG A 173 -11.82 -8.61 -3.24
C ARG A 173 -11.16 -9.02 -4.56
N VAL A 174 -9.94 -9.55 -4.51
CA VAL A 174 -9.24 -10.05 -5.70
C VAL A 174 -10.03 -11.20 -6.33
N ILE A 175 -10.57 -12.13 -5.52
CA ILE A 175 -11.41 -13.23 -6.00
C ILE A 175 -12.71 -12.70 -6.63
N LEU A 176 -13.39 -11.74 -6.01
CA LEU A 176 -14.60 -11.13 -6.55
C LEU A 176 -14.35 -10.42 -7.90
N GLU A 177 -13.20 -9.75 -8.05
CA GLU A 177 -12.78 -9.13 -9.31
C GLU A 177 -12.52 -10.16 -10.40
N TYR A 178 -11.85 -11.26 -10.05
CA TYR A 178 -11.61 -12.37 -10.95
C TYR A 178 -12.91 -13.04 -11.42
N LEU A 179 -13.85 -13.27 -10.49
CA LEU A 179 -15.16 -13.84 -10.80
C LEU A 179 -15.98 -12.92 -11.71
N ASP A 180 -15.98 -11.62 -11.44
CA ASP A 180 -16.67 -10.63 -12.28
C ASP A 180 -16.11 -10.65 -13.72
N HIS A 181 -14.78 -10.68 -13.88
CA HIS A 181 -14.15 -10.80 -15.19
C HIS A 181 -14.56 -12.09 -15.92
N LYS A 182 -14.64 -13.22 -15.21
CA LYS A 182 -15.01 -14.52 -15.79
C LYS A 182 -16.50 -14.60 -16.15
N LEU A 183 -17.35 -13.86 -15.45
CA LEU A 183 -18.80 -13.86 -15.63
C LEU A 183 -19.32 -12.78 -16.60
N LYS A 184 -18.43 -11.99 -17.21
CA LYS A 184 -18.80 -11.01 -18.26
C LYS A 184 -19.58 -11.64 -19.42
N GLY A 185 -19.33 -12.91 -19.76
CA GLY A 185 -20.05 -13.66 -20.79
C GLY A 185 -21.36 -14.34 -20.35
N SER A 186 -21.71 -14.28 -19.05
CA SER A 186 -22.90 -14.96 -18.51
C SER A 186 -24.16 -14.07 -18.59
N GLN A 187 -25.32 -14.67 -18.88
CA GLN A 187 -26.61 -13.99 -19.00
C GLN A 187 -27.39 -13.90 -17.66
N ASN A 188 -26.85 -14.43 -16.56
CA ASN A 188 -27.58 -14.44 -15.28
C ASN A 188 -27.51 -13.07 -14.57
N ALA A 189 -28.58 -12.28 -14.71
CA ALA A 189 -28.71 -10.95 -14.11
C ALA A 189 -28.59 -10.96 -12.57
N PHE A 190 -29.12 -12.00 -11.90
CA PHE A 190 -29.06 -12.11 -10.44
C PHE A 190 -27.61 -12.25 -9.94
N ALA A 191 -26.81 -13.09 -10.61
CA ALA A 191 -25.40 -13.29 -10.26
C ALA A 191 -24.59 -11.99 -10.43
N LYS A 192 -24.86 -11.21 -11.48
CA LYS A 192 -24.23 -9.89 -11.70
C LYS A 192 -24.61 -8.88 -10.60
N PHE A 193 -25.89 -8.83 -10.22
CA PHE A 193 -26.34 -7.96 -9.14
C PHE A 193 -25.69 -8.31 -7.80
N LEU A 194 -25.64 -9.61 -7.44
CA LEU A 194 -25.02 -10.08 -6.21
C LEU A 194 -23.51 -9.76 -6.16
N LEU A 195 -22.79 -9.98 -7.27
CA LEU A 195 -21.37 -9.63 -7.36
C LEU A 195 -21.12 -8.14 -7.21
N CYS A 196 -21.98 -7.30 -7.81
CA CYS A 196 -21.90 -5.85 -7.65
C CYS A 196 -22.06 -5.45 -6.17
N CYS A 197 -23.06 -6.01 -5.48
CA CYS A 197 -23.29 -5.76 -4.06
C CYS A 197 -22.09 -6.19 -3.20
N LEU A 198 -21.60 -7.43 -3.39
CA LEU A 198 -20.44 -7.94 -2.66
C LEU A 198 -19.18 -7.10 -2.91
N LYS A 199 -18.90 -6.72 -4.16
CA LYS A 199 -17.77 -5.83 -4.51
C LYS A 199 -17.85 -4.51 -3.73
N CYS A 200 -19.03 -3.89 -3.66
CA CYS A 200 -19.25 -2.67 -2.91
C CYS A 200 -19.03 -2.88 -1.40
N CYS A 201 -19.65 -3.91 -0.80
CA CYS A 201 -19.52 -4.22 0.63
C CYS A 201 -18.07 -4.48 1.04
N PHE A 202 -17.34 -5.31 0.28
CA PHE A 202 -15.94 -5.61 0.59
C PHE A 202 -15.02 -4.42 0.29
N TRP A 203 -15.35 -3.56 -0.67
CA TRP A 203 -14.64 -2.29 -0.87
C TRP A 203 -14.79 -1.37 0.33
N CYS A 204 -16.01 -1.19 0.83
CA CYS A 204 -16.29 -0.42 2.06
C CYS A 204 -15.58 -1.03 3.28
N LEU A 205 -15.63 -2.35 3.43
CA LEU A 205 -14.97 -3.07 4.52
C LEU A 205 -13.45 -2.89 4.48
N GLU A 206 -12.81 -2.99 3.32
CA GLU A 206 -11.36 -2.75 3.21
C GLU A 206 -11.00 -1.32 3.61
N LYS A 207 -11.80 -0.33 3.19
CA LYS A 207 -11.58 1.08 3.57
C LYS A 207 -11.71 1.28 5.08
N PHE A 208 -12.76 0.72 5.67
CA PHE A 208 -13.00 0.78 7.11
C PHE A 208 -11.89 0.08 7.91
N LEU A 209 -11.46 -1.11 7.50
CA LEU A 209 -10.38 -1.84 8.16
C LEU A 209 -9.04 -1.12 8.03
N LYS A 210 -8.73 -0.50 6.89
CA LYS A 210 -7.55 0.36 6.75
C LYS A 210 -7.57 1.53 7.73
N PHE A 211 -8.73 2.17 7.90
CA PHE A 211 -8.91 3.24 8.87
C PHE A 211 -8.70 2.75 10.31
N ILE A 212 -9.34 1.65 10.71
CA ILE A 212 -9.15 1.09 12.06
C ILE A 212 -7.71 0.66 12.29
N ASN A 213 -7.11 -0.10 11.37
CA ASN A 213 -5.73 -0.57 11.50
C ASN A 213 -4.76 0.58 11.70
N ARG A 214 -4.86 1.63 10.86
CA ARG A 214 -3.99 2.80 10.93
C ARG A 214 -4.05 3.47 12.31
N ASN A 215 -5.26 3.71 12.81
CA ASN A 215 -5.46 4.35 14.12
C ASN A 215 -5.10 3.43 15.30
N ALA A 216 -5.33 2.13 15.16
CA ALA A 216 -4.90 1.13 16.14
C ALA A 216 -3.37 1.10 16.26
N TYR A 217 -2.63 1.16 15.15
CA TYR A 217 -1.17 1.20 15.16
C TYR A 217 -0.62 2.46 15.83
N ILE A 218 -1.32 3.60 15.73
CA ILE A 218 -0.97 4.80 16.48
C ILE A 218 -1.14 4.56 17.99
N MET A 219 -2.27 4.00 18.43
CA MET A 219 -2.48 3.67 19.84
C MET A 219 -1.49 2.62 20.37
N ILE A 220 -1.14 1.62 19.57
CA ILE A 220 -0.08 0.64 19.90
C ILE A 220 1.25 1.38 20.08
N ALA A 221 1.60 2.32 19.19
CA ALA A 221 2.85 3.05 19.28
C ALA A 221 2.95 3.95 20.52
N ILE A 222 1.82 4.46 21.02
CA ILE A 222 1.74 5.30 22.24
C ILE A 222 1.74 4.43 23.50
N TYR A 223 0.88 3.41 23.58
CA TYR A 223 0.62 2.65 24.82
C TYR A 223 1.23 1.26 24.89
N GLY A 224 1.63 0.70 23.76
CA GLY A 224 2.16 -0.67 23.68
C GLY A 224 1.13 -1.76 24.01
N LYS A 225 -0.17 -1.47 23.91
CA LYS A 225 -1.25 -2.45 24.11
C LYS A 225 -1.39 -3.37 22.89
N ASN A 226 -2.14 -4.46 23.05
CA ASN A 226 -2.45 -5.36 21.93
C ASN A 226 -3.37 -4.69 20.88
N PHE A 227 -3.46 -5.29 19.69
CA PHE A 227 -4.23 -4.75 18.57
C PHE A 227 -5.71 -4.48 18.89
N CYS A 228 -6.43 -5.46 19.45
CA CYS A 228 -7.88 -5.32 19.67
C CYS A 228 -8.22 -4.22 20.68
N THR A 229 -7.46 -4.14 21.79
CA THR A 229 -7.64 -3.06 22.78
C THR A 229 -7.32 -1.70 22.16
N SER A 230 -6.21 -1.60 21.43
CA SER A 230 -5.79 -0.35 20.79
C SER A 230 -6.77 0.11 19.71
N ALA A 231 -7.30 -0.81 18.90
CA ALA A 231 -8.31 -0.53 17.90
C ALA A 231 -9.62 -0.03 18.53
N ARG A 232 -10.05 -0.66 19.63
CA ARG A 232 -11.24 -0.24 20.38
C ARG A 232 -11.07 1.18 20.93
N GLU A 233 -9.97 1.44 21.63
CA GLU A 233 -9.69 2.75 22.23
C GLU A 233 -9.58 3.84 21.16
N ALA A 234 -8.82 3.58 20.09
CA ALA A 234 -8.71 4.49 18.95
C ALA A 234 -10.07 4.82 18.34
N PHE A 235 -10.91 3.81 18.09
CA PHE A 235 -12.23 3.98 17.51
C PHE A 235 -13.13 4.86 18.39
N PHE A 236 -13.22 4.57 19.69
CA PHE A 236 -14.05 5.37 20.60
C PHE A 236 -13.56 6.81 20.74
N LEU A 237 -12.25 7.03 20.82
CA LEU A 237 -11.66 8.36 20.88
C LEU A 237 -12.00 9.20 19.63
N LEU A 238 -11.88 8.58 18.46
CA LEU A 238 -12.18 9.21 17.18
C LEU A 238 -13.69 9.47 17.01
N MET A 239 -14.54 8.54 17.42
CA MET A 239 -16.00 8.71 17.33
C MET A 239 -16.51 9.86 18.20
N ARG A 240 -15.92 10.07 19.38
CA ARG A 240 -16.23 11.24 20.23
C ARG A 240 -15.84 12.56 19.58
N ASN A 241 -14.82 12.54 18.70
CA ASN A 241 -14.29 13.69 18.00
C ASN A 241 -14.59 13.66 16.49
N VAL A 242 -15.63 12.93 16.06
CA VAL A 242 -15.87 12.58 14.65
C VAL A 242 -15.94 13.78 13.71
N VAL A 243 -16.52 14.90 14.16
CA VAL A 243 -16.59 16.14 13.35
C VAL A 243 -15.19 16.69 13.09
N ARG A 244 -14.32 16.68 14.10
CA ARG A 244 -12.94 17.16 13.97
C ARG A 244 -12.13 16.23 13.07
N VAL A 245 -12.30 14.92 13.22
CA VAL A 245 -11.69 13.89 12.35
C VAL A 245 -12.09 14.13 10.89
N ALA A 246 -13.40 14.24 10.62
CA ALA A 246 -13.91 14.41 9.26
C ALA A 246 -13.38 15.68 8.59
N VAL A 247 -13.31 16.80 9.32
CA VAL A 247 -12.75 18.05 8.79
C VAL A 247 -11.25 17.91 8.53
N LEU A 248 -10.50 17.34 9.48
CA LEU A 248 -9.06 17.13 9.34
C LEU A 248 -8.75 16.25 8.14
N ASP A 249 -9.41 15.10 8.01
CA ASP A 249 -9.20 14.16 6.92
C ASP A 249 -9.46 14.82 5.56
N LYS A 250 -10.58 15.55 5.40
CA LYS A 250 -10.89 16.23 4.13
C LYS A 250 -9.90 17.34 3.78
N VAL A 251 -9.48 18.14 4.76
CA VAL A 251 -8.51 19.22 4.52
C VAL A 251 -7.14 18.62 4.18
N THR A 252 -6.72 17.59 4.91
CA THR A 252 -5.43 16.91 4.72
C THR A 252 -5.38 16.23 3.36
N ASP A 253 -6.42 15.48 2.99
CA ASP A 253 -6.50 14.83 1.68
C ASP A 253 -6.41 15.84 0.53
N PHE A 254 -7.12 16.98 0.64
CA PHE A 254 -7.07 18.03 -0.37
C PHE A 254 -5.68 18.66 -0.49
N LEU A 255 -5.05 19.03 0.63
CA LEU A 255 -3.71 19.64 0.65
C LEU A 255 -2.64 18.69 0.12
N LEU A 256 -2.67 17.42 0.55
CA LEU A 256 -1.72 16.41 0.08
C LEU A 256 -1.95 16.06 -1.39
N PHE A 257 -3.20 16.09 -1.87
CA PHE A 257 -3.50 15.92 -3.30
C PHE A 257 -2.92 17.06 -4.14
N LEU A 258 -3.14 18.31 -3.74
CA LEU A 258 -2.57 19.48 -4.43
C LEU A 258 -1.04 19.43 -4.44
N GLY A 259 -0.41 19.04 -3.33
CA GLY A 259 1.03 18.85 -3.24
C GLY A 259 1.57 17.80 -4.23
N LYS A 260 0.90 16.65 -4.35
CA LYS A 260 1.27 15.59 -5.31
C LYS A 260 1.16 16.08 -6.76
N LEU A 261 0.07 16.80 -7.09
CA LEU A 261 -0.13 17.38 -8.42
C LEU A 261 0.93 18.43 -8.75
N LEU A 262 1.29 19.28 -7.80
CA LEU A 262 2.32 20.30 -7.99
C LEU A 262 3.68 19.66 -8.28
N VAL A 263 4.08 18.64 -7.51
CA VAL A 263 5.35 17.93 -7.73
C VAL A 263 5.34 17.23 -9.10
N ALA A 264 4.29 16.48 -9.42
CA ALA A 264 4.20 15.77 -10.70
C ALA A 264 4.15 16.73 -11.90
N GLY A 265 3.43 17.85 -11.76
CA GLY A 265 3.35 18.90 -12.77
C GLY A 265 4.68 19.61 -12.99
N ALA A 266 5.36 20.02 -11.92
CA ALA A 266 6.67 20.68 -12.01
C ALA A 266 7.72 19.77 -12.67
N VAL A 267 7.79 18.50 -12.24
CA VAL A 267 8.70 17.51 -12.84
C VAL A 267 8.30 17.23 -14.29
N GLY A 268 7.01 17.17 -14.61
CA GLY A 268 6.51 17.02 -15.97
C GLY A 268 6.90 18.17 -16.89
N VAL A 269 6.80 19.42 -16.43
CA VAL A 269 7.23 20.62 -17.18
C VAL A 269 8.73 20.59 -17.42
N LEU A 270 9.53 20.26 -16.41
CA LEU A 270 10.99 20.11 -16.55
C LEU A 270 11.35 19.00 -17.54
N ALA A 271 10.69 17.84 -17.46
CA ALA A 271 10.88 16.73 -18.38
C ALA A 271 10.48 17.11 -19.82
N PHE A 272 9.39 17.86 -20.00
CA PHE A 272 8.99 18.36 -21.31
C PHE A 272 10.06 19.27 -21.92
N PHE A 273 10.59 20.23 -21.16
CA PHE A 273 11.66 21.11 -21.65
C PHE A 273 12.96 20.36 -21.95
N PHE A 274 13.28 19.34 -21.15
CA PHE A 274 14.43 18.47 -21.37
C PHE A 274 14.29 17.68 -22.69
N PHE A 275 13.18 16.96 -22.89
CA PHE A 275 12.98 16.16 -24.11
C PHE A 275 12.79 17.00 -25.37
N THR A 276 12.33 18.25 -25.25
CA THR A 276 12.19 19.18 -26.39
C THR A 276 13.45 20.01 -26.67
N HIS A 277 14.56 19.73 -25.99
CA HIS A 277 15.87 20.40 -26.18
C HIS A 277 15.82 21.92 -25.95
N ARG A 278 14.85 22.39 -25.15
CA ARG A 278 14.68 23.81 -24.84
C ARG A 278 15.59 24.29 -23.71
N ILE A 279 16.31 23.38 -23.05
CA ILE A 279 17.28 23.69 -21.98
C ILE A 279 18.69 23.65 -22.60
N PRO A 280 19.35 24.80 -22.82
CA PRO A 280 20.65 24.87 -23.50
C PRO A 280 21.78 24.17 -22.72
N ALA A 281 21.63 24.01 -21.40
CA ALA A 281 22.62 23.34 -20.55
C ALA A 281 22.71 21.81 -20.75
N PHE A 282 21.66 21.18 -21.29
CA PHE A 282 21.60 19.73 -21.51
C PHE A 282 21.29 19.34 -22.96
N ALA A 283 21.31 20.32 -23.87
CA ALA A 283 20.93 20.13 -25.26
C ALA A 283 21.82 19.13 -26.03
N GLN A 284 23.04 18.86 -25.55
CA GLN A 284 23.95 17.88 -26.14
C GLN A 284 23.86 16.47 -25.52
N GLU A 285 23.25 16.35 -24.34
CA GLU A 285 23.06 15.06 -23.66
C GLU A 285 21.66 14.46 -23.89
N ALA A 286 20.72 15.28 -24.38
CA ALA A 286 19.36 14.84 -24.65
C ALA A 286 19.30 13.96 -25.91
N PRO A 287 18.82 12.70 -25.82
CA PRO A 287 18.65 11.86 -26.99
C PRO A 287 17.49 12.37 -27.86
N SER A 288 17.67 12.34 -29.18
CA SER A 288 16.60 12.62 -30.14
C SER A 288 15.54 11.50 -30.09
N LEU A 289 14.38 11.80 -29.51
CA LEU A 289 13.28 10.85 -29.34
C LEU A 289 12.21 11.05 -30.41
N ASN A 290 11.90 10.00 -31.18
CA ASN A 290 10.78 10.00 -32.15
C ASN A 290 9.41 10.13 -31.45
N TYR A 291 9.27 9.58 -30.24
CA TYR A 291 8.04 9.61 -29.43
C TYR A 291 8.35 10.04 -27.99
N TYR A 292 8.55 11.34 -27.77
CA TYR A 292 8.86 11.89 -26.44
C TYR A 292 7.70 11.77 -25.43
N TRP A 293 6.46 11.56 -25.89
CA TRP A 293 5.27 11.44 -25.04
C TRP A 293 5.30 10.25 -24.09
N VAL A 294 5.85 9.11 -24.51
CA VAL A 294 5.95 7.90 -23.68
C VAL A 294 6.85 8.13 -22.46
N PRO A 295 8.13 8.51 -22.60
CA PRO A 295 8.99 8.79 -21.46
C PRO A 295 8.50 9.97 -20.62
N LEU A 296 7.88 10.99 -21.23
CA LEU A 296 7.25 12.09 -20.51
C LEU A 296 6.12 11.60 -19.57
N LEU A 297 5.20 10.79 -20.08
CA LEU A 297 4.11 10.23 -19.28
C LEU A 297 4.64 9.32 -18.19
N THR A 298 5.67 8.51 -18.48
CA THR A 298 6.35 7.68 -17.48
C THR A 298 6.95 8.51 -16.36
N VAL A 299 7.60 9.64 -16.67
CA VAL A 299 8.18 10.55 -15.66
C VAL A 299 7.08 11.23 -14.83
N ILE A 300 5.98 11.66 -15.44
CA ILE A 300 4.84 12.25 -14.71
C ILE A 300 4.19 11.24 -13.76
N ILE A 301 3.91 10.03 -14.25
CA ILE A 301 3.32 8.97 -13.40
C ILE A 301 4.31 8.56 -12.30
N GLY A 302 5.58 8.36 -12.66
CA GLY A 302 6.64 8.00 -11.71
C GLY A 302 6.79 9.05 -10.61
N SER A 303 6.88 10.33 -10.96
CA SER A 303 6.99 11.42 -9.98
C SER A 303 5.76 11.53 -9.08
N TYR A 304 4.54 11.28 -9.60
CA TYR A 304 3.34 11.21 -8.76
C TYR A 304 3.39 10.05 -7.75
N LEU A 305 3.87 8.86 -8.15
CA LEU A 305 4.04 7.71 -7.26
C LEU A 305 5.09 7.98 -6.18
N VAL A 306 6.22 8.59 -6.55
CA VAL A 306 7.26 8.99 -5.59
C VAL A 306 6.68 10.02 -4.61
N ALA A 307 6.03 11.07 -5.11
CA ALA A 307 5.39 12.08 -4.27
C ALA A 307 4.37 11.45 -3.32
N HIS A 308 3.55 10.50 -3.79
CA HIS A 308 2.60 9.78 -2.95
C HIS A 308 3.29 9.08 -1.77
N GLY A 309 4.44 8.42 -2.00
CA GLY A 309 5.25 7.81 -0.95
C GLY A 309 5.69 8.81 0.12
N PHE A 310 6.27 9.96 -0.29
CA PHE A 310 6.71 11.00 0.66
C PHE A 310 5.54 11.66 1.40
N PHE A 311 4.47 12.02 0.70
CA PHE A 311 3.28 12.61 1.31
C PHE A 311 2.55 11.65 2.27
N SER A 312 2.77 10.34 2.16
CA SER A 312 2.23 9.38 3.14
C SER A 312 2.79 9.57 4.56
N VAL A 313 4.03 10.07 4.68
CA VAL A 313 4.66 10.41 5.97
C VAL A 313 3.94 11.59 6.61
N TYR A 314 3.61 12.60 5.81
CA TYR A 314 2.84 13.77 6.26
C TYR A 314 1.45 13.36 6.73
N ALA A 315 0.76 12.50 5.97
CA ALA A 315 -0.52 11.95 6.39
C ALA A 315 -0.37 11.22 7.74
N MET A 316 0.63 10.35 7.92
CA MET A 316 0.86 9.67 9.20
C MET A 316 1.18 10.63 10.36
N CYS A 317 1.89 11.72 10.09
CA CYS A 317 2.15 12.78 11.06
C CYS A 317 0.84 13.42 11.53
N VAL A 318 -0.01 13.84 10.59
CA VAL A 318 -1.30 14.48 10.86
C VAL A 318 -2.17 13.60 11.74
N ASP A 319 -2.41 12.35 11.33
CA ASP A 319 -3.24 11.40 12.07
C ASP A 319 -2.70 11.17 13.49
N THR A 320 -1.37 11.01 13.63
CA THR A 320 -0.73 10.75 14.92
C THR A 320 -0.88 11.94 15.86
N LEU A 321 -0.55 13.15 15.38
CA LEU A 321 -0.64 14.37 16.18
C LEU A 321 -2.10 14.67 16.56
N PHE A 322 -3.04 14.40 15.65
CA PHE A 322 -4.46 14.58 15.93
C PHE A 322 -4.97 13.59 16.98
N LEU A 323 -4.57 12.32 16.91
CA LEU A 323 -4.95 11.33 17.90
C LEU A 323 -4.34 11.68 19.27
N CYS A 324 -3.05 12.03 19.32
CA CYS A 324 -2.40 12.51 20.54
C CYS A 324 -3.10 13.75 21.10
N PHE A 325 -3.54 14.66 20.23
CA PHE A 325 -4.31 15.84 20.62
C PHE A 325 -5.66 15.51 21.24
N CYS A 326 -6.43 14.58 20.65
CA CYS A 326 -7.70 14.15 21.23
C CYS A 326 -7.48 13.49 22.60
N GLU A 327 -6.42 12.71 22.72
CA GLU A 327 -6.05 12.03 23.96
C GLU A 327 -5.57 13.01 25.05
N ASP A 328 -4.79 14.03 24.67
CA ASP A 328 -4.35 15.12 25.55
C ASP A 328 -5.55 15.88 26.13
N LEU A 329 -6.59 16.11 25.33
CA LEU A 329 -7.85 16.71 25.79
C LEU A 329 -8.65 15.84 26.75
N GLU A 330 -8.57 14.50 26.64
CA GLU A 330 -9.28 13.61 27.58
C GLU A 330 -8.52 13.42 28.91
N ARG A 331 -7.17 13.52 28.87
CA ARG A 331 -6.31 13.23 30.02
C ARG A 331 -5.96 14.44 30.87
N ASN A 332 -5.75 15.57 30.22
CA ASN A 332 -5.25 16.78 30.83
C ASN A 332 -6.36 17.83 30.87
N ASP A 333 -6.37 18.63 31.94
CA ASP A 333 -7.36 19.69 32.17
C ASP A 333 -6.74 21.10 32.04
N GLY A 334 -5.43 21.18 31.83
CA GLY A 334 -4.70 22.45 31.73
C GLY A 334 -4.31 23.04 33.09
N SER A 335 -4.56 22.32 34.20
CA SER A 335 -4.05 22.68 35.52
C SER A 335 -2.52 22.55 35.58
N THR A 336 -1.89 23.16 36.59
CA THR A 336 -0.45 23.00 36.84
C THR A 336 -0.07 21.55 37.13
N ALA A 337 -1.00 20.74 37.65
CA ALA A 337 -0.80 19.32 37.91
C ALA A 337 -0.94 18.45 36.64
N LYS A 338 -1.78 18.87 35.68
CA LYS A 338 -2.03 18.19 34.41
C LYS A 338 -2.07 19.19 33.23
N PRO A 339 -0.91 19.78 32.89
CA PRO A 339 -0.85 20.75 31.80
C PRO A 339 -1.01 20.05 30.44
N TYR A 340 -1.55 20.77 29.47
CA TYR A 340 -1.63 20.28 28.09
C TYR A 340 -0.24 20.23 27.44
N TYR A 341 0.00 19.18 26.63
CA TYR A 341 1.23 19.02 25.85
C TYR A 341 1.15 19.69 24.46
N MET A 342 -0.06 20.03 24.02
CA MET A 342 -0.29 20.70 22.75
C MET A 342 0.43 22.04 22.61
N SER A 343 0.75 22.42 21.38
CA SER A 343 1.40 23.72 21.09
C SER A 343 0.56 24.91 21.56
N ALA A 344 1.22 26.00 21.99
CA ALA A 344 0.57 27.24 22.42
C ALA A 344 -0.40 27.81 21.37
N SER A 345 -0.07 27.67 20.08
CA SER A 345 -0.92 28.07 18.96
C SER A 345 -2.25 27.34 18.96
N LEU A 346 -2.22 26.02 19.18
CA LEU A 346 -3.41 25.16 19.22
C LEU A 346 -4.20 25.41 20.50
N HIS A 347 -3.52 25.52 21.64
CA HIS A 347 -4.13 25.88 22.92
C HIS A 347 -4.88 27.21 22.84
N ARG A 348 -4.30 28.22 22.19
CA ARG A 348 -4.96 29.53 21.99
C ARG A 348 -6.21 29.44 21.12
N ILE A 349 -6.24 28.55 20.12
CA ILE A 349 -7.43 28.32 19.28
C ILE A 349 -8.54 27.65 20.10
N LEU A 350 -8.20 26.71 20.99
CA LEU A 350 -9.16 26.09 21.91
C LEU A 350 -9.66 27.05 22.99
N GLY A 351 -8.76 27.79 23.64
CA GLY A 351 -9.12 28.78 24.65
C GLY A 351 -10.06 29.86 24.11
N LYS A 352 -9.90 30.26 22.84
CA LYS A 352 -10.86 31.16 22.16
C LYS A 352 -12.25 30.54 21.97
N LYS A 353 -12.37 29.21 21.87
CA LYS A 353 -13.65 28.51 21.77
C LYS A 353 -14.35 28.36 23.12
N GLU A 354 -13.59 28.13 24.19
CA GLU A 354 -14.11 28.15 25.57
C GLU A 354 -14.61 29.56 25.97
N LEU A 355 -13.97 30.62 25.45
CA LEU A 355 -14.36 32.02 25.65
C LEU A 355 -15.43 32.54 24.67
N SER A 356 -15.86 31.74 23.68
CA SER A 356 -17.01 32.06 22.83
C SER A 356 -18.26 31.54 23.56
N PRO A 357 -19.08 32.41 24.17
CA PRO A 357 -19.92 32.03 25.30
C PRO A 357 -21.00 31.01 24.90
N LYS A 358 -21.29 30.08 25.83
CA LYS A 358 -22.68 29.72 26.14
C LYS A 358 -23.43 31.03 26.45
N LYS A 359 -23.92 31.70 25.42
CA LYS A 359 -24.92 32.77 25.56
C LYS A 359 -26.26 32.10 25.85
N LEU A 360 -26.72 32.32 27.09
CA LEU A 360 -28.11 32.36 27.56
C LEU A 360 -29.08 31.28 27.04
N MET A 361 -29.35 30.29 27.89
CA MET A 361 -30.68 29.71 28.16
C MET A 361 -30.53 28.99 29.51
N GLY A 362 -31.25 29.28 30.58
CA GLY A 362 -32.25 30.27 30.97
C GLY A 362 -32.41 30.12 32.48
#